data_AF-A0ABD2E8N0-F1
#
_entry.id   AF-A0ABD2E8N0-F1
#
_cell.length_a   1.000
_cell.length_b   1.000
_cell.length_c   1.000
_cell.angle_alpha   90.00
_cell.angle_beta   90.00
_cell.angle_gamma   90.00
#
_symmetry.space_group_name_H-M   'P 1'
#
loop_
_entity.id
_entity.type
_entity.pdbx_description
1 polymer ?
#
loop_
_entity_poly.entity_id
_entity_poly.type
_entity_poly.pdbx_seq_one_letter_code
_entity_poly.pdbx_strand_id
1 'polypeptide(L)'
;IRFGRMPRSEKAKLKAEILTCEHDIDDSETADLKSLAKRIYEAYLKNFNMNKVKARVILAGKASNNPPFVIHDMETLCMAEKTLVAKLVANGIQNKEAEVRIFHCCQCTSVETVTELTEFAKAIPGFANLDLNDQVTLLKYGVYEAIFAMLSSVMNKDGMLVAYGNGFITREFLKSLRKPFCDIMEPKFDFAMKFNALELDDSDISLFVAAIICCGDRPGLLNVGHIEKMQEGIVHVLKLHLQNNHPDDIFLFPKLLQKMADLRQLVTEHAQLVQVIKKTESDAALHPLLQEIYRDMY
;
A
#
# COMPACT_ATOMS: atom_id res chain seq x y z
N ILE A 1 62.66 22.40 -3.86
CA ILE A 1 62.26 21.13 -3.19
C ILE A 1 61.98 20.12 -4.29
N ARG A 2 62.83 19.11 -4.48
CA ARG A 2 62.61 18.06 -5.50
C ARG A 2 61.59 17.06 -4.93
N PHE A 3 60.39 17.01 -5.51
CA PHE A 3 59.43 15.95 -5.22
C PHE A 3 60.04 14.60 -5.63
N GLY A 4 60.32 13.74 -4.66
CA GLY A 4 60.83 12.39 -4.88
C GLY A 4 59.80 11.55 -5.65
N ARG A 5 60.25 10.81 -6.66
CA ARG A 5 59.38 9.88 -7.40
C ARG A 5 58.99 8.73 -6.46
N MET A 6 57.69 8.58 -6.20
CA MET A 6 57.15 7.48 -5.40
C MET A 6 57.56 6.12 -5.99
N PRO A 7 58.18 5.23 -5.19
CA PRO A 7 58.48 3.85 -5.57
C PRO A 7 57.24 3.11 -6.10
N ARG A 8 57.42 2.30 -7.16
CA ARG A 8 56.31 1.56 -7.80
C ARG A 8 55.59 0.60 -6.84
N SER A 9 56.31 0.06 -5.85
CA SER A 9 55.75 -0.82 -4.81
C SER A 9 54.80 -0.08 -3.88
N GLU A 10 55.14 1.14 -3.46
CA GLU A 10 54.25 2.00 -2.65
C GLU A 10 53.00 2.40 -3.45
N LYS A 11 53.16 2.74 -4.73
CA LYS A 11 52.01 3.07 -5.59
C LYS A 11 51.05 1.89 -5.80
N ALA A 12 51.58 0.66 -5.90
CA ALA A 12 50.78 -0.54 -6.02
C ALA A 12 50.05 -0.87 -4.71
N LYS A 13 50.71 -0.67 -3.56
CA LYS A 13 50.13 -0.88 -2.24
C LYS A 13 49.00 0.11 -1.94
N LEU A 14 49.20 1.39 -2.23
CA LEU A 14 48.16 2.42 -2.14
C LEU A 14 46.95 2.11 -3.03
N LYS A 15 47.17 1.63 -4.26
CA LYS A 15 46.07 1.19 -5.13
C LYS A 15 45.29 0.00 -4.56
N ALA A 16 46.00 -0.98 -4.00
CA ALA A 16 45.36 -2.14 -3.37
C ALA A 16 44.56 -1.72 -2.13
N GLU A 17 45.11 -0.85 -1.29
CA GLU A 17 44.45 -0.32 -0.09
C GLU A 17 43.19 0.52 -0.44
N ILE A 18 43.23 1.31 -1.52
CA ILE A 18 42.06 2.04 -2.03
C ILE A 18 40.99 1.06 -2.54
N LEU A 19 41.37 0.07 -3.35
CA LEU A 19 40.43 -0.94 -3.88
C LEU A 19 39.77 -1.77 -2.77
N THR A 20 40.53 -2.17 -1.74
CA THR A 20 39.97 -2.89 -0.59
C THR A 20 39.04 -2.01 0.22
N CYS A 21 39.40 -0.73 0.44
CA CYS A 21 38.55 0.20 1.18
C CYS A 21 37.24 0.51 0.42
N GLU A 22 37.31 0.67 -0.90
CA GLU A 22 36.13 0.84 -1.76
C GLU A 22 35.22 -0.40 -1.71
N HIS A 23 35.79 -1.61 -1.70
CA HIS A 23 35.04 -2.86 -1.59
C HIS A 23 34.39 -3.04 -0.21
N ASP A 24 35.12 -2.74 0.87
CA ASP A 24 34.61 -2.84 2.24
C ASP A 24 33.47 -1.84 2.52
N ILE A 25 33.52 -0.65 1.90
CA ILE A 25 32.45 0.36 1.99
C ILE A 25 31.20 -0.11 1.23
N ASP A 26 31.34 -0.63 0.01
CA ASP A 26 30.24 -1.15 -0.81
C ASP A 26 29.56 -2.36 -0.13
N ASP A 27 30.35 -3.26 0.47
CA ASP A 27 29.84 -4.40 1.23
C ASP A 27 29.10 -3.97 2.52
N SER A 28 29.58 -2.93 3.21
CA SER A 28 28.93 -2.40 4.41
C SER A 28 27.63 -1.66 4.10
N GLU A 29 27.61 -0.86 3.03
CA GLU A 29 26.43 -0.11 2.61
C GLU A 29 25.34 -1.06 2.09
N THR A 30 25.71 -2.04 1.25
CA THR A 30 24.76 -3.06 0.78
C THR A 30 24.22 -3.94 1.91
N ALA A 31 24.99 -4.20 2.97
CA ALA A 31 24.51 -4.92 4.15
C ALA A 31 23.45 -4.11 4.94
N ASP A 32 23.64 -2.80 5.10
CA ASP A 32 22.67 -1.93 5.78
C ASP A 32 21.37 -1.79 4.98
N LEU A 33 21.47 -1.67 3.65
CA LEU A 33 20.32 -1.60 2.75
C LEU A 33 19.49 -2.90 2.75
N LYS A 34 20.14 -4.07 2.75
CA LYS A 34 19.47 -5.38 2.91
C LYS A 34 18.80 -5.52 4.28
N SER A 35 19.45 -5.01 5.33
CA SER A 35 18.88 -4.96 6.67
C SER A 35 17.62 -4.10 6.72
N LEU A 36 17.64 -2.92 6.08
CA LEU A 36 16.49 -2.02 5.97
C LEU A 36 15.33 -2.68 5.23
N ALA A 37 15.57 -3.30 4.07
CA ALA A 37 14.55 -4.04 3.32
C ALA A 37 13.88 -5.11 4.18
N LYS A 38 14.70 -5.92 4.86
CA LYS A 38 14.22 -6.99 5.74
C LYS A 38 13.37 -6.45 6.89
N ARG A 39 13.81 -5.38 7.56
CA ARG A 39 13.07 -4.77 8.67
C ARG A 39 11.70 -4.23 8.21
N ILE A 40 11.65 -3.57 7.06
CA ILE A 40 10.38 -3.06 6.49
C ILE A 40 9.47 -4.23 6.12
N TYR A 41 10.00 -5.28 5.50
CA TYR A 41 9.21 -6.47 5.16
C TYR A 41 8.66 -7.20 6.40
N GLU A 42 9.48 -7.40 7.43
CA GLU A 42 9.04 -7.99 8.71
C GLU A 42 7.97 -7.13 9.39
N ALA A 43 8.12 -5.81 9.37
CA ALA A 43 7.11 -4.88 9.86
C ALA A 43 5.79 -4.98 9.06
N TYR A 44 5.87 -5.13 7.74
CA TYR A 44 4.71 -5.34 6.88
C TYR A 44 3.96 -6.63 7.26
N LEU A 45 4.67 -7.76 7.33
CA LEU A 45 4.07 -9.05 7.70
C LEU A 45 3.47 -9.06 9.11
N LYS A 46 4.04 -8.28 10.02
CA LYS A 46 3.55 -8.18 11.40
C LYS A 46 2.26 -7.38 11.52
N ASN A 47 2.13 -6.28 10.77
CA ASN A 47 1.05 -5.31 10.95
C ASN A 47 -0.16 -5.57 10.04
N PHE A 48 0.01 -6.22 8.89
CA PHE A 48 -1.10 -6.51 7.98
C PHE A 48 -1.62 -7.95 8.14
N ASN A 49 -2.91 -8.08 8.43
CA ASN A 49 -3.55 -9.38 8.60
C ASN A 49 -3.51 -10.22 7.30
N MET A 50 -3.67 -9.55 6.16
CA MET A 50 -3.74 -10.12 4.82
C MET A 50 -2.56 -9.62 4.01
N ASN A 51 -1.83 -10.55 3.40
CA ASN A 51 -0.73 -10.28 2.50
C ASN A 51 -0.99 -10.96 1.14
N LYS A 52 -0.21 -10.61 0.12
CA LYS A 52 -0.40 -11.10 -1.25
C LYS A 52 -0.23 -12.61 -1.32
N VAL A 53 0.73 -13.20 -0.62
CA VAL A 53 0.91 -14.66 -0.58
C VAL A 53 -0.36 -15.36 -0.09
N LYS A 54 -0.90 -14.96 1.07
CA LYS A 54 -2.15 -15.53 1.61
C LYS A 54 -3.32 -15.33 0.66
N ALA A 55 -3.49 -14.11 0.14
CA ALA A 55 -4.57 -13.77 -0.77
C ALA A 55 -4.53 -14.62 -2.06
N ARG A 56 -3.34 -14.82 -2.64
CA ARG A 56 -3.15 -15.62 -3.85
C ARG A 56 -3.40 -17.11 -3.63
N VAL A 57 -3.08 -17.65 -2.46
CA VAL A 57 -3.44 -19.03 -2.09
C VAL A 57 -4.97 -19.21 -2.08
N ILE A 58 -5.69 -18.26 -1.49
CA ILE A 58 -7.17 -18.27 -1.43
C ILE A 58 -7.76 -18.14 -2.84
N LEU A 59 -7.33 -17.13 -3.60
CA LEU A 59 -7.83 -16.86 -4.96
C LEU A 59 -7.53 -17.98 -5.96
N ALA A 60 -6.45 -18.74 -5.75
CA ALA A 60 -6.10 -19.89 -6.57
C ALA A 60 -6.88 -21.17 -6.20
N GLY A 61 -7.78 -21.12 -5.19
CA GLY A 61 -8.51 -22.29 -4.70
C GLY A 61 -7.62 -23.31 -3.98
N LYS A 62 -6.43 -22.90 -3.53
CA LYS A 62 -5.45 -23.76 -2.85
C LYS A 62 -5.58 -23.75 -1.32
N ALA A 63 -6.53 -22.99 -0.77
CA ALA A 63 -6.80 -22.97 0.66
C ALA A 63 -7.49 -24.28 1.08
N SER A 64 -6.89 -25.02 2.02
CA SER A 64 -7.16 -26.45 2.21
C SER A 64 -8.52 -26.81 2.81
N ASN A 65 -9.21 -25.92 3.54
CA ASN A 65 -10.36 -26.34 4.35
C ASN A 65 -11.61 -25.45 4.32
N ASN A 66 -11.55 -24.21 3.83
CA ASN A 66 -12.75 -23.36 3.75
C ASN A 66 -12.62 -22.32 2.62
N PRO A 67 -13.26 -22.53 1.45
CA PRO A 67 -13.24 -21.53 0.39
C PRO A 67 -13.98 -20.26 0.83
N PRO A 68 -13.64 -19.09 0.27
CA PRO A 68 -14.35 -17.85 0.57
C PRO A 68 -15.81 -17.95 0.11
N PHE A 69 -16.73 -17.44 0.93
CA PHE A 69 -18.14 -17.33 0.55
C PHE A 69 -18.30 -16.32 -0.59
N VAL A 70 -18.89 -16.73 -1.71
CA VAL A 70 -19.02 -15.89 -2.91
C VAL A 70 -20.24 -14.98 -2.81
N ILE A 71 -20.04 -13.69 -3.01
CA ILE A 71 -21.08 -12.64 -3.03
C ILE A 71 -21.22 -12.14 -4.47
N HIS A 72 -22.31 -12.52 -5.13
CA HIS A 72 -22.54 -12.20 -6.55
C HIS A 72 -23.93 -11.61 -6.83
N ASP A 73 -24.79 -11.50 -5.82
CA ASP A 73 -26.11 -10.90 -5.89
C ASP A 73 -26.58 -10.45 -4.50
N MET A 74 -27.79 -9.90 -4.43
CA MET A 74 -28.38 -9.41 -3.19
C MET A 74 -28.67 -10.54 -2.17
N GLU A 75 -28.99 -11.76 -2.64
CA GLU A 75 -29.26 -12.90 -1.76
C GLU A 75 -28.00 -13.33 -1.03
N THR A 76 -26.94 -13.59 -1.79
CA THR A 76 -25.62 -13.96 -1.27
C THR A 76 -25.03 -12.84 -0.41
N LEU A 77 -25.21 -11.57 -0.77
CA LEU A 77 -24.84 -10.45 0.10
C LEU A 77 -25.53 -10.54 1.47
N CYS A 78 -26.84 -10.72 1.51
CA CYS A 78 -27.58 -10.83 2.76
C CYS A 78 -27.13 -12.03 3.61
N MET A 79 -26.74 -13.15 2.99
CA MET A 79 -26.18 -14.31 3.68
C MET A 79 -24.79 -14.01 4.27
N ALA A 80 -23.91 -13.35 3.50
CA ALA A 80 -22.61 -12.92 3.96
C ALA A 80 -22.70 -11.90 5.10
N GLU A 81 -23.68 -10.99 5.04
CA GLU A 81 -23.94 -9.99 6.08
C GLU A 81 -24.33 -10.65 7.41
N LYS A 82 -25.10 -11.74 7.37
CA LYS A 82 -25.50 -12.48 8.57
C LYS A 82 -24.40 -13.36 9.16
N THR A 83 -23.42 -13.77 8.36
CA THR A 83 -22.41 -14.75 8.77
C THR A 83 -21.02 -14.14 8.97
N LEU A 84 -20.53 -13.37 8.00
CA LEU A 84 -19.16 -12.84 7.98
C LEU A 84 -19.03 -11.48 8.67
N VAL A 85 -20.03 -10.61 8.50
CA VAL A 85 -19.94 -9.21 8.93
C VAL A 85 -21.10 -8.78 9.83
N ALA A 86 -21.73 -9.74 10.52
CA ALA A 86 -22.93 -9.50 11.34
C ALA A 86 -22.77 -8.35 12.34
N LYS A 87 -21.58 -8.22 12.94
CA LYS A 87 -21.26 -7.11 13.86
C LYS A 87 -21.15 -5.75 13.14
N LEU A 88 -20.64 -5.73 11.91
CA LEU A 88 -20.47 -4.50 11.12
C LEU A 88 -21.80 -3.97 10.58
N VAL A 89 -22.77 -4.85 10.33
CA VAL A 89 -24.10 -4.46 9.85
C VAL A 89 -25.13 -4.34 10.98
N ALA A 90 -24.73 -4.48 12.25
CA ALA A 90 -25.63 -4.39 13.40
C ALA A 90 -26.21 -2.96 13.61
N ASN A 91 -27.02 -2.79 14.66
CA ASN A 91 -27.48 -1.48 15.15
C ASN A 91 -28.23 -0.62 14.10
N GLY A 92 -29.11 -1.25 13.32
CA GLY A 92 -29.97 -0.56 12.35
C GLY A 92 -29.34 -0.36 10.96
N ILE A 93 -28.07 -0.72 10.77
CA ILE A 93 -27.43 -0.69 9.44
C ILE A 93 -28.07 -1.73 8.51
N GLN A 94 -28.50 -2.90 9.02
CA GLN A 94 -29.24 -3.89 8.23
C GLN A 94 -30.50 -3.33 7.55
N ASN A 95 -31.09 -2.25 8.08
CA ASN A 95 -32.30 -1.64 7.54
C ASN A 95 -32.02 -0.63 6.41
N LYS A 96 -30.74 -0.30 6.16
CA LYS A 96 -30.34 0.59 5.07
C LYS A 96 -30.35 -0.17 3.74
N GLU A 97 -30.38 0.57 2.63
CA GLU A 97 -30.21 0.00 1.29
C GLU A 97 -28.90 -0.78 1.16
N ALA A 98 -28.88 -1.82 0.33
CA ALA A 98 -27.74 -2.74 0.22
C ALA A 98 -26.44 -2.01 -0.14
N GLU A 99 -26.51 -1.03 -1.03
CA GLU A 99 -25.38 -0.21 -1.45
C GLU A 99 -24.81 0.62 -0.30
N VAL A 100 -25.67 1.16 0.56
CA VAL A 100 -25.26 1.90 1.76
C VAL A 100 -24.58 0.95 2.77
N ARG A 101 -25.07 -0.29 2.88
CA ARG A 101 -24.43 -1.31 3.74
C ARG A 101 -23.06 -1.74 3.20
N ILE A 102 -22.93 -1.96 1.89
CA ILE A 102 -21.65 -2.25 1.24
C ILE A 102 -20.68 -1.07 1.48
N PHE A 103 -21.14 0.16 1.24
CA PHE A 103 -20.33 1.36 1.47
C PHE A 103 -19.88 1.46 2.93
N HIS A 104 -20.77 1.18 3.89
CA HIS A 104 -20.42 1.13 5.30
C HIS A 104 -19.35 0.06 5.59
N CYS A 105 -19.50 -1.16 5.09
CA CYS A 105 -18.49 -2.22 5.25
C CYS A 105 -17.13 -1.81 4.65
N CYS A 106 -17.11 -1.20 3.46
CA CYS A 106 -15.88 -0.68 2.86
C CYS A 106 -15.21 0.39 3.75
N GLN A 107 -16.00 1.26 4.39
CA GLN A 107 -15.47 2.25 5.33
C GLN A 107 -14.90 1.59 6.59
N CYS A 108 -15.56 0.59 7.17
CA CYS A 108 -15.04 -0.16 8.31
C CYS A 108 -13.69 -0.80 7.99
N THR A 109 -13.58 -1.49 6.84
CA THR A 109 -12.32 -2.07 6.40
C THR A 109 -11.25 -0.99 6.19
N SER A 110 -11.61 0.16 5.60
CA SER A 110 -10.65 1.26 5.41
C SER A 110 -10.14 1.81 6.74
N VAL A 111 -10.98 1.95 7.76
CA VAL A 111 -10.59 2.41 9.11
C VAL A 111 -9.64 1.42 9.79
N GLU A 112 -9.93 0.12 9.67
CA GLU A 112 -9.03 -0.94 10.16
C GLU A 112 -7.66 -0.86 9.45
N THR A 113 -7.65 -0.76 8.11
CA THR A 113 -6.41 -0.66 7.33
C THR A 113 -5.63 0.64 7.60
N VAL A 114 -6.30 1.77 7.88
CA VAL A 114 -5.63 3.01 8.34
C VAL A 114 -4.89 2.78 9.65
N THR A 115 -5.47 1.99 10.56
CA THR A 115 -4.84 1.65 11.84
C THR A 115 -3.61 0.76 11.61
N GLU A 116 -3.73 -0.27 10.77
CA GLU A 116 -2.61 -1.15 10.40
C GLU A 116 -1.48 -0.38 9.69
N LEU A 117 -1.82 0.53 8.77
CA LEU A 117 -0.87 1.42 8.10
C LEU A 117 -0.16 2.36 9.06
N THR A 118 -0.86 2.84 10.09
CA THR A 118 -0.27 3.70 11.12
C THR A 118 0.77 2.92 11.93
N GLU A 119 0.47 1.69 12.33
CA GLU A 119 1.42 0.84 13.05
C GLU A 119 2.59 0.39 12.17
N PHE A 120 2.34 0.12 10.89
CA PHE A 120 3.40 -0.12 9.90
C PHE A 120 4.31 1.09 9.73
N ALA A 121 3.75 2.30 9.58
CA ALA A 121 4.51 3.53 9.40
C ALA A 121 5.45 3.79 10.59
N LYS A 122 4.98 3.60 11.82
CA LYS A 122 5.81 3.72 13.03
C LYS A 122 7.00 2.76 13.07
N ALA A 123 6.91 1.63 12.37
CA ALA A 123 7.99 0.66 12.29
C ALA A 123 9.01 0.97 11.16
N ILE A 124 8.71 1.92 10.27
CA ILE A 124 9.66 2.40 9.26
C ILE A 124 10.78 3.18 9.99
N PRO A 125 12.06 2.82 9.77
CA PRO A 125 13.18 3.50 10.43
C PRO A 125 13.16 5.02 10.17
N GLY A 126 13.20 5.81 11.25
CA GLY A 126 13.18 7.28 11.21
C GLY A 126 11.79 7.90 11.28
N PHE A 127 10.71 7.19 10.91
CA PHE A 127 9.37 7.78 10.85
C PHE A 127 8.85 8.24 12.22
N ALA A 128 9.00 7.39 13.25
CA ALA A 128 8.58 7.72 14.61
C ALA A 128 9.37 8.88 15.24
N ASN A 129 10.50 9.27 14.64
CA ASN A 129 11.34 10.38 15.07
C ASN A 129 10.96 11.72 14.41
N LEU A 130 10.04 11.72 13.44
CA LEU A 130 9.53 12.93 12.81
C LEU A 130 8.63 13.73 13.78
N ASP A 131 8.41 15.01 13.47
CA ASP A 131 7.39 15.81 14.13
C ASP A 131 6.02 15.11 14.05
N LEU A 132 5.22 15.19 15.12
CA LEU A 132 3.93 14.51 15.17
C LEU A 132 2.96 15.04 14.10
N ASN A 133 3.03 16.33 13.75
CA ASN A 133 2.20 16.89 12.68
C ASN A 133 2.66 16.40 11.30
N ASP A 134 3.97 16.23 11.11
CA ASP A 134 4.51 15.61 9.88
C ASP A 134 4.04 14.15 9.78
N GLN A 135 4.10 13.36 10.85
CA GLN A 135 3.60 11.98 10.85
C GLN A 135 2.11 11.91 10.47
N VAL A 136 1.28 12.77 11.07
CA VAL A 136 -0.15 12.88 10.76
C VAL A 136 -0.38 13.29 9.30
N THR A 137 0.38 14.26 8.80
CA THR A 137 0.28 14.75 7.42
C THR A 137 0.66 13.67 6.40
N LEU A 138 1.76 12.96 6.64
CA LEU A 138 2.21 11.86 5.79
C LEU A 138 1.16 10.75 5.71
N LEU A 139 0.60 10.34 6.86
CA LEU A 139 -0.46 9.35 6.89
C LEU A 139 -1.73 9.87 6.20
N LYS A 140 -2.16 11.10 6.47
CA LYS A 140 -3.35 11.70 5.86
C LYS A 140 -3.33 11.61 4.34
N TYR A 141 -2.22 11.98 3.70
CA TYR A 141 -2.12 11.96 2.24
C TYR A 141 -1.67 10.61 1.66
N GLY A 142 -0.97 9.77 2.43
CA GLY A 142 -0.43 8.50 1.95
C GLY A 142 -1.36 7.29 2.12
N VAL A 143 -2.30 7.31 3.08
CA VAL A 143 -3.07 6.10 3.44
C VAL A 143 -3.92 5.54 2.30
N TYR A 144 -4.61 6.38 1.52
CA TYR A 144 -5.44 5.87 0.42
C TYR A 144 -4.62 5.39 -0.79
N GLU A 145 -3.47 6.00 -1.05
CA GLU A 145 -2.52 5.49 -2.05
C GLU A 145 -2.05 4.08 -1.64
N ALA A 146 -1.67 3.92 -0.36
CA ALA A 146 -1.25 2.64 0.19
C ALA A 146 -2.39 1.60 0.21
N ILE A 147 -3.60 1.98 0.61
CA ILE A 147 -4.78 1.10 0.59
C ILE A 147 -5.02 0.56 -0.82
N PHE A 148 -5.05 1.41 -1.85
CA PHE A 148 -5.30 0.95 -3.23
C PHE A 148 -4.17 0.11 -3.82
N ALA A 149 -2.91 0.40 -3.45
CA ALA A 149 -1.79 -0.45 -3.80
C ALA A 149 -1.96 -1.86 -3.21
N MET A 150 -2.24 -1.97 -1.90
CA MET A 150 -2.42 -3.25 -1.21
C MET A 150 -3.71 -3.98 -1.62
N LEU A 151 -4.76 -3.24 -1.94
CA LEU A 151 -6.04 -3.79 -2.41
C LEU A 151 -5.86 -4.63 -3.69
N SER A 152 -4.88 -4.27 -4.52
CA SER A 152 -4.54 -5.04 -5.72
C SER A 152 -4.16 -6.48 -5.40
N SER A 153 -3.51 -6.73 -4.26
CA SER A 153 -3.09 -8.07 -3.82
C SER A 153 -4.26 -9.02 -3.54
N VAL A 154 -5.43 -8.47 -3.17
CA VAL A 154 -6.65 -9.24 -2.89
C VAL A 154 -7.64 -9.27 -4.06
N MET A 155 -7.25 -8.73 -5.22
CA MET A 155 -8.07 -8.65 -6.43
C MET A 155 -7.59 -9.63 -7.51
N ASN A 156 -8.55 -10.19 -8.25
CA ASN A 156 -8.34 -10.75 -9.58
C ASN A 156 -9.30 -10.06 -10.57
N LYS A 157 -9.33 -10.51 -11.82
CA LYS A 157 -10.19 -9.92 -12.86
C LYS A 157 -11.69 -10.05 -12.57
N ASP A 158 -12.08 -11.03 -11.77
CA ASP A 158 -13.47 -11.44 -11.55
C ASP A 158 -14.04 -10.90 -10.22
N GLY A 159 -13.20 -10.40 -9.31
CA GLY A 159 -13.63 -9.90 -8.00
C GLY A 159 -12.50 -9.75 -7.00
N MET A 160 -12.86 -9.59 -5.73
CA MET A 160 -11.92 -9.32 -4.64
C MET A 160 -12.27 -10.08 -3.37
N LEU A 161 -11.24 -10.41 -2.58
CA LEU A 161 -11.44 -10.93 -1.24
C LEU A 161 -11.91 -9.83 -0.28
N VAL A 162 -12.80 -10.21 0.63
CA VAL A 162 -13.35 -9.37 1.70
C VAL A 162 -13.37 -10.14 3.02
N ALA A 163 -13.64 -9.43 4.13
CA ALA A 163 -13.76 -10.02 5.46
C ALA A 163 -12.60 -10.97 5.81
N TYR A 164 -11.36 -10.47 5.71
CA TYR A 164 -10.14 -11.23 6.02
C TYR A 164 -9.94 -12.49 5.16
N GLY A 165 -10.42 -12.47 3.91
CA GLY A 165 -10.31 -13.61 2.99
C GLY A 165 -11.43 -14.63 3.12
N ASN A 166 -12.43 -14.41 3.98
CA ASN A 166 -13.55 -15.32 4.17
C ASN A 166 -14.71 -15.09 3.19
N GLY A 167 -14.70 -13.97 2.47
CA GLY A 167 -15.66 -13.69 1.39
C GLY A 167 -14.95 -13.32 0.10
N PHE A 168 -15.62 -13.55 -1.04
CA PHE A 168 -15.19 -13.09 -2.35
C PHE A 168 -16.36 -12.38 -3.02
N ILE A 169 -16.26 -11.06 -3.18
CA ILE A 169 -17.29 -10.27 -3.85
C ILE A 169 -16.92 -10.10 -5.31
N THR A 170 -17.87 -10.41 -6.20
CA THR A 170 -17.62 -10.37 -7.65
C THR A 170 -17.58 -8.93 -8.17
N ARG A 171 -16.73 -8.68 -9.15
CA ARG A 171 -16.62 -7.40 -9.85
C ARG A 171 -17.93 -7.05 -10.55
N GLU A 172 -18.57 -8.02 -11.19
CA GLU A 172 -19.86 -7.81 -11.89
C GLU A 172 -20.99 -7.43 -10.91
N PHE A 173 -21.03 -8.02 -9.72
CA PHE A 173 -22.00 -7.59 -8.70
C PHE A 173 -21.74 -6.17 -8.21
N LEU A 174 -20.48 -5.79 -7.97
CA LEU A 174 -20.14 -4.41 -7.61
C LEU A 174 -20.54 -3.41 -8.70
N LYS A 175 -20.42 -3.79 -9.98
CA LYS A 175 -20.86 -2.97 -11.12
C LYS A 175 -22.38 -2.89 -11.28
N SER A 176 -23.13 -3.85 -10.75
CA SER A 176 -24.60 -3.87 -10.86
C SER A 176 -25.32 -3.04 -9.81
N LEU A 177 -24.59 -2.53 -8.80
CA LEU A 177 -25.12 -1.63 -7.77
C LEU A 177 -25.68 -0.34 -8.39
N ARG A 178 -26.60 0.33 -7.70
CA ARG A 178 -27.09 1.62 -8.20
C ARG A 178 -26.00 2.70 -8.17
N LYS A 179 -26.13 3.71 -9.03
CA LYS A 179 -25.31 4.92 -8.93
C LYS A 179 -25.58 5.68 -7.63
N PRO A 180 -24.55 6.31 -7.04
CA PRO A 180 -23.15 6.38 -7.51
C PRO A 180 -22.25 5.20 -7.05
N PHE A 181 -22.79 4.18 -6.39
CA PHE A 181 -21.99 3.13 -5.72
C PHE A 181 -21.28 2.16 -6.67
N CYS A 182 -21.87 1.86 -7.85
CA CYS A 182 -21.21 1.02 -8.86
C CYS A 182 -19.87 1.59 -9.36
N ASP A 183 -19.69 2.91 -9.26
CA ASP A 183 -18.52 3.61 -9.79
C ASP A 183 -17.35 3.61 -8.80
N ILE A 184 -17.53 3.09 -7.57
CA ILE A 184 -16.51 3.13 -6.51
C ILE A 184 -15.32 2.25 -6.85
N MET A 185 -15.60 0.98 -7.18
CA MET A 185 -14.60 -0.09 -7.21
C MET A 185 -14.00 -0.33 -8.59
N GLU A 186 -14.70 0.00 -9.67
CA GLU A 186 -14.27 -0.30 -11.03
C GLU A 186 -12.89 0.32 -11.38
N PRO A 187 -12.60 1.60 -11.06
CA PRO A 187 -11.27 2.17 -11.29
C PRO A 187 -10.15 1.46 -10.50
N LYS A 188 -10.49 0.88 -9.33
CA LYS A 188 -9.54 0.16 -8.48
C LYS A 188 -9.24 -1.22 -9.07
N PHE A 189 -10.24 -1.89 -9.65
CA PHE A 189 -10.00 -3.11 -10.43
C PHE A 189 -9.12 -2.83 -11.65
N ASP A 190 -9.36 -1.74 -12.38
CA ASP A 190 -8.55 -1.38 -13.55
C ASP A 190 -7.10 -1.06 -13.19
N PHE A 191 -6.88 -0.35 -12.07
CA PHE A 191 -5.55 -0.16 -11.52
C PHE A 191 -4.94 -1.51 -11.11
N ALA A 192 -5.66 -2.33 -10.35
CA ALA A 192 -5.17 -3.59 -9.82
C ALA A 192 -4.75 -4.57 -10.91
N MET A 193 -5.45 -4.63 -12.04
CA MET A 193 -5.05 -5.52 -13.14
C MET A 193 -3.71 -5.10 -13.74
N LYS A 194 -3.49 -3.80 -13.91
CA LYS A 194 -2.22 -3.25 -14.42
C LYS A 194 -1.10 -3.38 -13.38
N PHE A 195 -1.41 -3.18 -12.10
CA PHE A 195 -0.45 -3.27 -10.99
C PHE A 195 -0.03 -4.71 -10.72
N ASN A 196 -0.98 -5.66 -10.74
CA ASN A 196 -0.69 -7.07 -10.54
C ASN A 196 0.14 -7.68 -11.67
N ALA A 197 0.01 -7.18 -12.90
CA ALA A 197 0.86 -7.59 -14.03
C ALA A 197 2.34 -7.24 -13.86
N LEU A 198 2.70 -6.42 -12.85
CA LEU A 198 4.09 -6.21 -12.44
C LEU A 198 4.64 -7.35 -11.57
N GLU A 199 3.80 -8.32 -11.20
CA GLU A 199 4.17 -9.55 -10.46
C GLU A 199 4.99 -9.32 -9.18
N LEU A 200 4.77 -8.17 -8.52
CA LEU A 200 5.39 -7.83 -7.24
C LEU A 200 5.03 -8.82 -6.14
N ASP A 201 5.96 -9.16 -5.26
CA ASP A 201 5.70 -9.93 -4.04
C ASP A 201 5.50 -9.03 -2.81
N ASP A 202 5.27 -9.62 -1.65
CA ASP A 202 5.04 -8.88 -0.40
C ASP A 202 6.28 -8.07 0.06
N SER A 203 7.49 -8.51 -0.29
CA SER A 203 8.72 -7.78 0.03
C SER A 203 8.84 -6.51 -0.81
N ASP A 204 8.50 -6.57 -2.10
CA ASP A 204 8.46 -5.39 -2.98
C ASP A 204 7.36 -4.41 -2.53
N ILE A 205 6.16 -4.93 -2.24
CA ILE A 205 5.01 -4.12 -1.81
C ILE A 205 5.30 -3.42 -0.50
N SER A 206 6.00 -4.06 0.44
CA SER A 206 6.36 -3.44 1.72
C SER A 206 7.20 -2.17 1.54
N LEU A 207 8.21 -2.23 0.67
CA LEU A 207 9.08 -1.10 0.33
C LEU A 207 8.32 -0.03 -0.46
N PHE A 208 7.46 -0.44 -1.39
CA PHE A 208 6.64 0.48 -2.16
C PHE A 208 5.66 1.28 -1.29
N VAL A 209 4.98 0.61 -0.35
CA VAL A 209 4.07 1.26 0.60
C VAL A 209 4.84 2.19 1.54
N ALA A 210 6.04 1.80 1.99
CA ALA A 210 6.90 2.70 2.78
C ALA A 210 7.29 3.95 1.98
N ALA A 211 7.66 3.81 0.70
CA ALA A 211 7.98 4.94 -0.17
C ALA A 211 6.80 5.90 -0.40
N ILE A 212 5.57 5.37 -0.48
CA ILE A 212 4.32 6.16 -0.57
C ILE A 212 4.09 6.99 0.70
N ILE A 213 4.22 6.35 1.87
CA ILE A 213 3.98 7.01 3.17
C ILE A 213 5.00 8.11 3.40
N CYS A 214 6.27 7.86 3.11
CA CYS A 214 7.38 8.77 3.38
C CYS A 214 7.56 9.87 2.32
N CYS A 215 6.52 10.29 1.61
CA CYS A 215 6.65 11.24 0.50
C CYS A 215 6.82 12.68 0.96
N GLY A 216 7.91 13.35 0.56
CA GLY A 216 8.21 14.73 0.97
C GLY A 216 7.37 15.83 0.31
N ASP A 217 6.57 15.49 -0.70
CA ASP A 217 5.75 16.44 -1.47
C ASP A 217 4.34 16.66 -0.91
N ARG A 218 4.04 16.17 0.32
CA ARG A 218 2.73 16.38 0.94
C ARG A 218 2.57 17.84 1.39
N PRO A 219 1.40 18.46 1.17
CA PRO A 219 1.18 19.85 1.57
C PRO A 219 1.09 19.96 3.10
N GLY A 220 1.73 21.01 3.65
CA GLY A 220 1.70 21.31 5.08
C GLY A 220 2.81 20.65 5.91
N LEU A 221 3.77 19.95 5.28
CA LEU A 221 4.93 19.41 5.96
C LEU A 221 5.86 20.51 6.49
N LEU A 222 6.36 20.31 7.72
CA LEU A 222 7.26 21.21 8.42
C LEU A 222 8.72 20.90 8.09
N ASN A 223 9.11 19.62 8.14
CA ASN A 223 10.51 19.19 7.99
C ASN A 223 10.77 18.41 6.69
N VAL A 224 10.39 19.01 5.55
CA VAL A 224 10.45 18.38 4.21
C VAL A 224 11.80 17.72 3.92
N GLY A 225 12.92 18.43 4.12
CA GLY A 225 14.25 17.89 3.80
C GLY A 225 14.67 16.67 4.64
N HIS A 226 14.11 16.49 5.85
CA HIS A 226 14.36 15.27 6.64
C HIS A 226 13.54 14.10 6.07
N ILE A 227 12.30 14.35 5.67
CA ILE A 227 11.40 13.35 5.08
C ILE A 227 11.93 12.91 3.71
N GLU A 228 12.37 13.83 2.87
CA GLU A 228 12.94 13.53 1.55
C GLU A 228 14.18 12.63 1.66
N LYS A 229 15.07 12.88 2.63
CA LYS A 229 16.22 12.00 2.89
C LYS A 229 15.82 10.60 3.34
N MET A 230 14.79 10.50 4.19
CA MET A 230 14.23 9.22 4.60
C MET A 230 13.63 8.48 3.41
N GLN A 231 12.88 9.19 2.55
CA GLN A 231 12.31 8.62 1.33
C GLN A 231 13.39 8.17 0.35
N GLU A 232 14.44 8.97 0.15
CA GLU A 232 15.56 8.66 -0.73
C GLU A 232 16.21 7.33 -0.36
N GLY A 233 16.45 7.10 0.93
CA GLY A 233 16.95 5.81 1.42
C GLY A 233 16.01 4.64 1.11
N ILE A 234 14.70 4.80 1.36
CA ILE A 234 13.70 3.76 1.07
C ILE A 234 13.61 3.48 -0.43
N VAL A 235 13.58 4.51 -1.27
CA VAL A 235 13.49 4.42 -2.74
C VAL A 235 14.77 3.79 -3.31
N HIS A 236 15.93 4.10 -2.73
CA HIS A 236 17.19 3.46 -3.09
C HIS A 236 17.17 1.96 -2.78
N VAL A 237 16.75 1.58 -1.57
CA VAL A 237 16.55 0.16 -1.20
C VAL A 237 15.55 -0.52 -2.14
N LEU A 238 14.41 0.11 -2.43
CA LEU A 238 13.40 -0.41 -3.35
C LEU A 238 14.00 -0.69 -4.73
N LYS A 239 14.77 0.24 -5.28
CA LYS A 239 15.42 0.06 -6.58
C LYS A 239 16.34 -1.17 -6.60
N LEU A 240 17.22 -1.30 -5.61
CA LEU A 240 18.16 -2.42 -5.53
C LEU A 240 17.44 -3.75 -5.28
N HIS A 241 16.43 -3.74 -4.41
CA HIS A 241 15.62 -4.91 -4.11
C HIS A 241 14.91 -5.43 -5.36
N LEU A 242 14.26 -4.55 -6.13
CA LEU A 242 13.60 -4.93 -7.38
C LEU A 242 14.59 -5.46 -8.43
N GLN A 243 15.78 -4.85 -8.55
CA GLN A 243 16.81 -5.34 -9.48
C GLN A 243 17.29 -6.75 -9.14
N ASN A 244 17.36 -7.09 -7.85
CA ASN A 244 17.78 -8.41 -7.41
C ASN A 244 16.66 -9.45 -7.46
N ASN A 245 15.43 -9.05 -7.11
CA ASN A 245 14.27 -9.95 -7.01
C ASN A 245 13.61 -10.20 -8.37
N HIS A 246 13.72 -9.25 -9.30
CA HIS A 246 13.14 -9.28 -10.64
C HIS A 246 14.19 -8.98 -11.73
N PRO A 247 15.25 -9.81 -11.87
CA PRO A 247 16.34 -9.53 -12.80
C PRO A 247 15.89 -9.49 -14.27
N ASP A 248 14.75 -10.11 -14.59
CA ASP A 248 14.18 -10.17 -15.94
C ASP A 248 13.42 -8.90 -16.35
N ASP A 249 12.97 -8.05 -15.40
CA ASP A 249 12.29 -6.78 -15.69
C ASP A 249 13.12 -5.57 -15.27
N ILE A 250 14.09 -5.22 -16.13
CA ILE A 250 15.00 -4.08 -15.92
C ILE A 250 14.29 -2.72 -15.78
N PHE A 251 13.03 -2.62 -16.20
CA PHE A 251 12.22 -1.39 -16.13
C PHE A 251 11.17 -1.44 -15.01
N LEU A 252 11.22 -2.42 -14.12
CA LEU A 252 10.24 -2.56 -13.03
C LEU A 252 10.22 -1.34 -12.11
N PHE A 253 11.39 -0.83 -11.72
CA PHE A 253 11.48 0.36 -10.87
C PHE A 253 10.81 1.61 -11.48
N PRO A 254 11.15 2.07 -12.71
CA PRO A 254 10.46 3.22 -13.31
C PRO A 254 8.97 2.96 -13.58
N LYS A 255 8.56 1.72 -13.94
CA LYS A 255 7.14 1.35 -14.05
C LYS A 255 6.42 1.53 -12.70
N LEU A 256 7.07 1.16 -11.60
CA LEU A 256 6.51 1.26 -10.26
C LEU A 256 6.40 2.72 -9.79
N LEU A 257 7.37 3.57 -10.11
CA LEU A 257 7.25 5.02 -9.86
C LEU A 257 6.07 5.64 -10.61
N GLN A 258 5.84 5.23 -11.86
CA GLN A 258 4.65 5.66 -12.62
C GLN A 258 3.34 5.26 -11.90
N LYS A 259 3.32 4.11 -11.23
CA LYS A 259 2.15 3.68 -10.44
C LYS A 259 1.87 4.56 -9.23
N MET A 260 2.86 5.25 -8.66
CA MET A 260 2.63 6.24 -7.60
C MET A 260 1.82 7.43 -8.14
N ALA A 261 2.09 7.89 -9.36
CA ALA A 261 1.32 8.94 -10.00
C ALA A 261 -0.11 8.48 -10.34
N ASP A 262 -0.27 7.26 -10.87
CA ASP A 262 -1.58 6.66 -11.12
C ASP A 262 -2.42 6.56 -9.83
N LEU A 263 -1.79 6.21 -8.70
CA LEU A 263 -2.44 6.15 -7.39
C LEU A 263 -2.93 7.52 -6.92
N ARG A 264 -2.14 8.59 -7.08
CA ARG A 264 -2.56 9.96 -6.74
C ARG A 264 -3.85 10.35 -7.46
N GLN A 265 -3.88 10.11 -8.77
CA GLN A 265 -5.06 10.37 -9.60
C GLN A 265 -6.28 9.54 -9.12
N LEU A 266 -6.06 8.25 -8.85
CA LEU A 266 -7.11 7.34 -8.37
C LEU A 266 -7.69 7.76 -7.00
N VAL A 267 -6.84 8.31 -6.11
CA VAL A 267 -7.26 8.88 -4.82
C VAL A 267 -8.07 10.16 -5.00
N THR A 268 -7.65 11.06 -5.90
CA THR A 268 -8.42 12.26 -6.23
C THR A 268 -9.82 11.91 -6.76
N GLU A 269 -9.91 10.99 -7.72
CA GLU A 269 -11.19 10.52 -8.27
C GLU A 269 -12.07 9.86 -7.20
N HIS A 270 -11.46 9.05 -6.32
CA HIS A 270 -12.18 8.44 -5.21
C HIS A 270 -12.74 9.48 -4.23
N ALA A 271 -11.93 10.48 -3.85
CA ALA A 271 -12.35 11.55 -2.97
C ALA A 271 -13.53 12.35 -3.58
N GLN A 272 -13.48 12.65 -4.88
CA GLN A 272 -14.57 13.32 -5.59
C GLN A 272 -15.85 12.49 -5.57
N LEU A 273 -15.78 11.19 -5.83
CA LEU A 273 -16.94 10.29 -5.78
C LEU A 273 -17.54 10.20 -4.37
N VAL A 274 -16.68 10.13 -3.34
CA VAL A 274 -17.10 10.15 -1.94
C VAL A 274 -17.80 11.46 -1.58
N GLN A 275 -17.36 12.60 -2.14
CA GLN A 275 -18.07 13.88 -1.96
C GLN A 275 -19.43 13.88 -2.66
N VAL A 276 -19.58 13.23 -3.82
CA VAL A 276 -20.88 13.05 -4.48
C VAL A 276 -21.80 12.23 -3.56
N ILE A 277 -21.35 11.07 -3.09
CA ILE A 277 -22.10 10.22 -2.14
C ILE A 277 -22.53 11.03 -0.91
N LYS A 278 -21.60 11.76 -0.27
CA LYS A 278 -21.90 12.59 0.91
C LYS A 278 -23.01 13.62 0.65
N LYS A 279 -23.10 14.16 -0.58
CA LYS A 279 -24.08 15.18 -0.96
C LYS A 279 -25.42 14.59 -1.38
N THR A 280 -25.43 13.42 -2.02
CA THR A 280 -26.64 12.82 -2.62
C THR A 280 -27.27 11.75 -1.74
N GLU A 281 -26.51 11.13 -0.84
CA GLU A 281 -26.93 9.96 -0.05
C GLU A 281 -26.95 10.30 1.45
N SER A 282 -28.08 10.81 1.95
CA SER A 282 -28.23 11.21 3.36
C SER A 282 -27.99 10.06 4.35
N ASP A 283 -28.20 8.83 3.91
CA ASP A 283 -28.05 7.62 4.71
C ASP A 283 -26.63 7.03 4.70
N ALA A 284 -25.75 7.52 3.82
CA ALA A 284 -24.38 7.04 3.66
C ALA A 284 -23.38 7.91 4.46
N ALA A 285 -23.55 7.95 5.78
CA ALA A 285 -22.67 8.73 6.65
C ALA A 285 -21.21 8.26 6.55
N LEU A 286 -20.29 9.23 6.48
CA LEU A 286 -18.86 8.91 6.53
C LEU A 286 -18.39 8.65 7.96
N HIS A 287 -17.52 7.67 8.14
CA HIS A 287 -16.85 7.44 9.41
C HIS A 287 -16.00 8.65 9.82
N PRO A 288 -16.03 9.12 11.09
CA PRO A 288 -15.34 10.35 11.51
C PRO A 288 -13.85 10.40 11.16
N LEU A 289 -13.11 9.30 11.38
CA LEU A 289 -11.70 9.21 10.99
C LEU A 289 -11.48 9.45 9.48
N LEU A 290 -12.36 8.90 8.63
CA LEU A 290 -12.23 9.08 7.19
C LEU A 290 -12.61 10.51 6.78
N GLN A 291 -13.55 11.13 7.48
CA GLN A 291 -13.86 12.55 7.27
C GLN A 291 -12.64 13.43 7.55
N GLU A 292 -11.90 13.17 8.62
CA GLU A 292 -10.67 13.89 8.95
C GLU A 292 -9.58 13.71 7.88
N ILE A 293 -9.44 12.49 7.33
CA ILE A 293 -8.51 12.21 6.24
C ILE A 293 -8.90 12.99 4.98
N TYR A 294 -10.18 12.93 4.57
CA TYR A 294 -10.65 13.61 3.37
C TYR A 294 -10.75 15.13 3.50
N ARG A 295 -10.78 15.67 4.72
CA ARG A 295 -10.90 17.12 4.93
C ARG A 295 -9.68 17.83 4.34
N ASP A 296 -9.90 18.83 3.50
CA ASP A 296 -8.84 19.64 2.87
C ASP A 296 -7.83 18.84 2.03
N MET A 297 -8.17 17.62 1.61
CA MET A 297 -7.24 16.76 0.85
C MET A 297 -7.13 17.19 -0.62
N TYR A 298 -8.18 17.85 -1.15
CA TYR A 298 -8.26 18.46 -2.50
C TYR A 298 -9.30 19.59 -2.54
#